data_AF-A0AAD8MHM7-F1
#
_entry.id   AF-A0AAD8MHM7-F1
#
_cell.length_a   1.000
_cell.length_b   1.000
_cell.length_c   1.000
_cell.angle_alpha   90.00
_cell.angle_beta   90.00
_cell.angle_gamma   90.00
#
_symmetry.space_group_name_H-M   'P 1'
#
loop_
_entity.id
_entity.type
_entity.pdbx_description
1 polymer ?
#
loop_
_entity_poly.entity_id
_entity_poly.type
_entity_poly.pdbx_seq_one_letter_code
_entity_poly.pdbx_strand_id
1 'polypeptide(L)'
;MYAIGGSADPTINSQDNRYLAPVSPFVKEVTNKLDTNAGQWRAWNWRSDGDLLLNGAYFTRSGAGASAIYARTVGAKSSSMVGTITSGAGVLGCRRGSQC
;
A
#
# COMPACT_ATOMS: atom_id res chain seq x y z
N MET A 1 -9.29 10.46 4.61
CA MET A 1 -8.92 9.80 3.33
C MET A 1 -7.71 8.93 3.61
N TYR A 2 -7.59 7.77 2.97
CA TYR A 2 -6.50 6.80 3.18
C TYR A 2 -6.24 6.06 1.86
N ALA A 3 -5.07 5.43 1.73
CA ALA A 3 -4.72 4.64 0.53
C ALA A 3 -5.03 3.16 0.72
N ILE A 4 -4.81 2.64 1.93
CA ILE A 4 -5.08 1.26 2.31
C ILE A 4 -6.03 1.26 3.50
N GLY A 5 -7.09 0.46 3.43
CA GLY A 5 -8.00 0.30 4.55
C GLY A 5 -8.63 -1.07 4.58
N GLY A 6 -9.29 -1.37 5.69
CA GLY A 6 -9.95 -2.63 5.89
C GLY A 6 -10.71 -2.67 7.22
N SER A 7 -11.66 -3.59 7.28
CA SER A 7 -12.41 -3.99 8.47
C SER A 7 -12.41 -5.52 8.57
N ALA A 8 -12.75 -6.05 9.74
CA ALA A 8 -12.85 -7.50 9.99
C ALA A 8 -11.53 -8.30 9.82
N ASP A 9 -10.43 -7.80 10.41
CA ASP A 9 -9.15 -8.52 10.55
C ASP A 9 -8.51 -9.03 9.23
N PRO A 10 -8.32 -8.16 8.21
CA PRO A 10 -7.55 -8.55 7.05
C PRO A 10 -6.06 -8.58 7.41
N THR A 11 -5.33 -9.50 6.79
CA THR A 11 -3.86 -9.44 6.74
C THR A 11 -3.43 -8.58 5.55
N ILE A 12 -2.65 -7.53 5.79
CA ILE A 12 -2.15 -6.62 4.76
C ILE A 12 -0.63 -6.66 4.69
N ASN A 13 -0.12 -6.91 3.49
CA ASN A 13 1.30 -6.96 3.19
C ASN A 13 1.64 -5.94 2.10
N SER A 14 2.06 -4.75 2.51
CA SER A 14 2.57 -3.73 1.58
C SER A 14 4.06 -3.92 1.37
N GLN A 15 4.47 -4.04 0.11
CA GLN A 15 5.86 -4.22 -0.29
C GLN A 15 6.24 -3.35 -1.47
N ASP A 16 7.32 -2.58 -1.31
CA ASP A 16 7.91 -1.71 -2.32
C ASP A 16 6.92 -0.81 -3.06
N ASN A 17 5.87 -0.35 -2.38
CA ASN A 17 4.93 0.63 -2.90
C ASN A 17 5.45 2.05 -2.72
N ARG A 18 4.89 3.01 -3.46
CA ARG A 18 5.21 4.44 -3.33
C ARG A 18 3.98 5.24 -2.91
N TYR A 19 4.02 5.81 -1.72
CA TYR A 19 2.94 6.65 -1.18
C TYR A 19 3.37 8.10 -1.08
N LEU A 20 2.71 8.97 -1.84
CA LEU A 20 2.88 10.42 -1.75
C LEU A 20 1.66 11.02 -1.06
N ALA A 21 1.83 11.40 0.21
CA ALA A 21 0.75 12.06 0.94
C ALA A 21 0.46 13.45 0.34
N PRO A 22 -0.79 13.94 0.39
CA PRO A 22 -1.13 15.31 0.01
C PRO A 22 -0.49 16.34 0.96
N VAL A 23 -0.52 17.62 0.57
CA VAL A 23 0.03 18.74 1.35
C VAL A 23 -0.63 18.87 2.72
N SER A 24 -1.94 18.58 2.82
CA SER A 24 -2.71 18.66 4.06
C SER A 24 -2.05 17.87 5.20
N PRO A 25 -1.83 18.47 6.38
CA PRO A 25 -1.21 17.80 7.53
C PRO A 25 -2.12 16.71 8.14
N PHE A 26 -3.42 16.73 7.86
CA PHE A 26 -4.39 15.81 8.43
C PHE A 26 -4.52 14.49 7.65
N VAL A 27 -3.79 14.33 6.55
CA VAL A 27 -3.92 13.18 5.64
C VAL A 27 -2.54 12.60 5.34
N LYS A 28 -1.86 12.16 6.40
CA LYS A 28 -0.50 11.59 6.33
C LYS A 28 -0.48 10.07 6.54
N GLU A 29 -1.49 9.51 7.17
CA GLU A 29 -1.57 8.07 7.36
C GLU A 29 -2.00 7.37 6.08
N VAL A 30 -1.20 6.41 5.64
CA VAL A 30 -1.50 5.53 4.50
C VAL A 30 -2.66 4.59 4.83
N THR A 31 -2.73 4.15 6.08
CA THR A 31 -3.63 3.10 6.57
C THR A 31 -4.86 3.63 7.29
N ASN A 32 -6.01 2.96 7.15
CA ASN A 32 -7.18 3.19 8.01
C ASN A 32 -7.86 1.87 8.43
N LYS A 33 -8.02 1.66 9.74
CA LYS A 33 -8.68 0.48 10.31
C LYS A 33 -10.13 0.86 10.62
N LEU A 34 -11.04 0.44 9.76
CA LEU A 34 -12.43 0.91 9.77
C LEU A 34 -13.23 0.20 10.86
N ASP A 35 -14.16 0.94 11.47
CA ASP A 35 -15.20 0.44 12.38
C ASP A 35 -14.67 -0.44 13.53
N THR A 36 -13.44 -0.17 13.98
CA THR A 36 -12.72 -1.04 14.91
C THR A 36 -11.94 -0.20 15.93
N ASN A 37 -12.02 -0.58 17.20
CA ASN A 37 -11.27 0.10 18.25
C ASN A 37 -9.78 -0.31 18.27
N ALA A 38 -8.94 0.51 18.90
CA ALA A 38 -7.50 0.26 18.96
C ALA A 38 -7.09 -1.04 19.65
N GLY A 39 -7.94 -1.63 20.51
CA GLY A 39 -7.65 -2.92 21.13
C GLY A 39 -7.77 -4.08 20.15
N GLN A 40 -8.74 -4.00 19.24
CA GLN A 40 -9.05 -5.05 18.27
C GLN A 40 -8.07 -5.06 17.10
N TRP A 41 -7.84 -3.92 16.44
CA TRP A 41 -7.02 -3.92 15.21
C TRP A 41 -5.52 -4.09 15.46
N ARG A 42 -5.04 -3.89 16.70
CA ARG A 42 -3.62 -4.11 17.04
C ARG A 42 -3.17 -5.55 16.79
N ALA A 43 -4.08 -6.52 16.83
CA ALA A 43 -3.80 -7.91 16.51
C ALA A 43 -3.72 -8.19 15.00
N TRP A 44 -4.29 -7.32 14.16
CA TRP A 44 -4.33 -7.51 12.71
C TRP A 44 -2.93 -7.42 12.12
N ASN A 45 -2.57 -8.34 11.23
CA ASN A 45 -1.24 -8.38 10.65
C ASN A 45 -1.11 -7.42 9.47
N TRP A 46 -0.75 -6.17 9.74
CA TRP A 46 -0.55 -5.13 8.73
C TRP A 46 0.89 -4.67 8.72
N ARG A 47 1.54 -4.73 7.57
CA ARG A 47 2.94 -4.34 7.44
C ARG A 47 3.24 -3.60 6.14
N SER A 48 4.39 -2.96 6.20
CA SER A 48 5.01 -2.17 5.15
C SER A 48 6.49 -2.50 5.15
N ASP A 49 7.04 -2.89 4.01
CA ASP A 49 8.42 -3.32 3.84
C ASP A 49 8.96 -2.81 2.48
N GLY A 50 10.09 -2.11 2.47
CA GLY A 50 10.62 -1.47 1.25
C GLY A 50 9.81 -0.28 0.68
N ASP A 51 8.66 0.07 1.28
CA ASP A 51 7.80 1.15 0.78
C ASP A 51 8.48 2.53 0.85
N LEU A 52 8.30 3.32 -0.20
CA LEU A 52 8.72 4.72 -0.28
C LEU A 52 7.60 5.64 0.21
N LEU A 53 7.81 6.24 1.39
CA LEU A 53 6.87 7.16 2.04
C LEU A 53 7.33 8.61 1.84
N LEU A 54 6.54 9.41 1.12
CA LEU A 54 6.89 10.77 0.72
C LEU A 54 5.94 11.80 1.33
N ASN A 55 6.43 13.03 1.50
CA ASN A 55 5.68 14.16 2.02
C ASN A 55 5.04 13.89 3.41
N GLY A 56 5.78 13.21 4.29
CA GLY A 56 5.34 12.86 5.63
C GLY A 56 4.33 11.72 5.69
N ALA A 57 4.12 10.97 4.60
CA ALA A 57 3.32 9.75 4.63
C ALA A 57 3.87 8.77 5.69
N TYR A 58 2.99 8.05 6.38
CA TYR A 58 3.40 6.99 7.30
C TYR A 58 2.43 5.82 7.28
N PHE A 59 2.95 4.63 7.60
CA PHE A 59 2.19 3.39 7.69
C PHE A 59 2.16 2.92 9.15
N THR A 60 0.97 2.80 9.74
CA THR A 60 0.81 2.26 11.09
C THR A 60 0.73 0.73 11.02
N ARG A 61 1.84 0.06 11.31
CA ARG A 61 1.95 -1.41 11.36
C ARG A 61 1.24 -1.99 12.58
N SER A 62 0.81 -3.24 12.50
CA SER A 62 0.16 -3.98 13.59
C SER A 62 0.37 -5.49 13.45
N GLY A 63 0.02 -6.23 14.50
CA GLY A 63 0.15 -7.68 14.56
C GLY A 63 1.57 -8.14 14.87
N ALA A 64 1.76 -9.46 14.89
CA ALA A 64 3.02 -10.10 15.28
C ALA A 64 4.07 -10.14 14.15
N GLY A 65 3.72 -9.66 12.94
CA GLY A 65 4.56 -9.75 11.75
C GLY A 65 4.12 -10.88 10.81
N ALA A 66 4.92 -11.13 9.77
CA ALA A 66 4.56 -12.06 8.70
C ALA A 66 4.65 -13.53 9.12
N SER A 67 3.70 -14.36 8.67
CA SER A 67 3.83 -15.81 8.74
C SER A 67 4.91 -16.31 7.77
N ALA A 68 5.55 -17.45 8.08
CA ALA A 68 6.62 -18.04 7.27
C ALA A 68 6.21 -18.32 5.79
N ILE A 69 4.91 -18.37 5.50
CA ILE A 69 4.37 -18.56 4.15
C ILE A 69 4.67 -17.35 3.26
N TYR A 70 4.68 -16.14 3.81
CA TYR A 70 5.00 -14.96 3.02
C TYR A 70 6.49 -14.84 2.67
N ALA A 71 7.39 -15.40 3.47
CA ALA A 71 8.82 -15.40 3.14
C ALA A 71 9.14 -16.12 1.81
N ARG A 72 8.15 -16.78 1.18
CA ARG A 72 8.24 -17.45 -0.12
C ARG A 72 7.72 -16.61 -1.31
N THR A 73 7.32 -15.35 -1.11
CA THR A 73 6.85 -14.52 -2.23
C THR A 73 8.01 -14.03 -3.10
N VAL A 74 7.76 -13.88 -4.41
CA VAL A 74 8.72 -13.22 -5.32
C VAL A 74 8.93 -11.79 -4.82
N GLY A 75 10.19 -11.40 -4.62
CA GLY A 75 10.53 -10.07 -4.14
C GLY A 75 9.97 -8.99 -5.07
N ALA A 76 9.40 -7.94 -4.49
CA ALA A 76 8.92 -6.82 -5.27
C ALA A 76 10.09 -6.04 -5.88
N LYS A 77 9.83 -5.35 -6.98
CA LYS A 77 10.77 -4.39 -7.57
C LYS A 77 10.80 -3.16 -6.67
N SER A 78 12.00 -2.60 -6.43
CA SER A 78 12.19 -1.41 -5.58
C SER A 78 11.13 -0.33 -5.79
N SER A 79 10.65 0.24 -4.68
CA SER A 79 9.69 1.34 -4.64
C SER A 79 10.08 2.58 -5.47
N SER A 80 11.38 2.76 -5.74
CA SER A 80 11.90 3.80 -6.64
C SER A 80 11.45 3.61 -8.10
N MET A 81 11.22 2.37 -8.54
CA MET A 81 10.77 2.04 -9.90
C MET A 81 9.27 2.16 -10.11
N VAL A 82 8.48 2.37 -9.03
CA VAL A 82 7.01 2.41 -9.12
C VAL A 82 6.54 3.37 -10.20
N GLY A 83 7.11 4.58 -10.25
CA GLY A 83 6.74 5.57 -11.28
C GLY A 83 6.96 5.10 -12.72
N THR A 84 8.03 4.33 -12.96
CA THR A 84 8.33 3.77 -14.29
C THR A 84 7.45 2.56 -14.60
N ILE A 85 7.28 1.62 -13.67
CA ILE A 85 6.49 0.40 -13.94
C ILE A 85 4.99 0.68 -14.05
N THR A 86 4.50 1.78 -13.48
CA THR A 86 3.11 2.22 -13.63
C THR A 86 2.92 3.29 -14.71
N SER A 87 3.95 3.65 -15.48
CA SER A 87 3.84 4.74 -16.46
C SER A 87 2.86 4.44 -17.61
N GLY A 88 2.63 3.15 -17.89
CA GLY A 88 1.65 2.67 -18.86
C GLY A 88 0.31 2.25 -18.24
N ALA A 89 0.06 2.53 -16.95
CA ALA A 89 -1.19 2.16 -16.31
C ALA A 89 -2.37 3.00 -16.87
N GLY A 90 -3.54 2.37 -17.00
CA GLY A 90 -4.73 2.98 -17.58
C GLY A 90 -5.13 2.33 -18.91
N VAL A 91 -6.09 2.95 -19.60
CA VAL A 91 -6.55 2.47 -20.90
C VAL A 91 -5.50 2.73 -21.97
N LEU A 92 -5.37 1.81 -22.93
CA LEU A 92 -4.55 2.03 -24.11
C LEU A 92 -5.14 3.18 -24.95
N GLY A 93 -4.27 4.01 -25.52
CA GLY A 93 -4.63 5.13 -26.42
C GLY A 93 -5.06 4.64 -27.81
N CYS A 94 -6.06 3.76 -27.87
CA CYS A 94 -6.55 3.14 -29.08
C CYS A 94 -7.18 4.15 -30.06
N ARG A 95 -6.89 4.00 -31.35
CA ARG A 95 -7.57 4.74 -32.43
C ARG A 95 -8.28 3.77 -33.36
N ARG A 96 -9.45 4.17 -33.85
CA ARG A 96 -10.24 3.35 -34.78
C ARG A 96 -9.42 3.05 -36.04
N GLY A 97 -9.28 1.77 -36.38
CA GLY A 97 -8.50 1.31 -37.53
C GLY A 97 -7.00 1.09 -37.26
N SER A 98 -6.54 1.14 -36.01
CA SER A 98 -5.17 0.79 -35.63
C SER A 98 -5.18 -0.24 -34.49
N GLN A 99 -4.18 -1.11 -34.47
CA GLN A 99 -4.00 -2.06 -33.37
C GLN A 99 -3.57 -1.32 -32.10
N CYS A 100 -4.11 -1.81 -30.99
CA CYS A 100 -3.59 -1.61 -29.65
C CYS A 100 -2.93 -2.94 -29.23
#